data_AF-A0A1F3LZX2-F1
#
_entry.id   AF-A0A1F3LZX2-F1
#
_cell.length_a   1.000
_cell.length_b   1.000
_cell.length_c   1.000
_cell.angle_alpha   90.00
_cell.angle_beta   90.00
_cell.angle_gamma   90.00
#
_symmetry.space_group_name_H-M   'P 1'
#
loop_
_entity.id
_entity.type
_entity.pdbx_description
1 polymer ?
#
loop_
_entity_poly.entity_id
_entity_poly.type
_entity_poly.pdbx_seq_one_letter_code
_entity_poly.pdbx_strand_id
1 'polypeptide(L)'
;MNLKEKKVGLFIPCYIDQFYPQVGVASLELLQKLGLDVRYPMKQTCCGQPLANSGAEKKAIKTYQNFVRNFSEFDYFSKRAHEYRISE
;
A
#
# COMPACT_ATOMS: atom_id res chain seq x y z
N MET A 1 -13.03 0.44 18.71
CA MET A 1 -13.16 0.83 17.30
C MET A 1 -13.39 -0.43 16.48
N ASN A 2 -14.45 -0.51 15.67
CA ASN A 2 -14.77 -1.70 14.88
C ASN A 2 -14.07 -1.63 13.51
N LEU A 3 -13.07 -2.49 13.29
CA LEU A 3 -12.32 -2.52 12.03
C LEU A 3 -13.12 -3.11 10.86
N LYS A 4 -14.22 -3.82 11.13
CA LYS A 4 -15.01 -4.51 10.09
C LYS A 4 -15.84 -3.55 9.22
N GLU A 5 -16.11 -2.34 9.70
CA GLU A 5 -16.86 -1.31 8.97
C GLU A 5 -15.97 -0.43 8.08
N LYS A 6 -14.66 -0.68 8.09
CA LYS A 6 -13.65 0.17 7.46
C LYS A 6 -13.16 -0.45 6.15
N LYS A 7 -13.01 0.37 5.11
CA LYS A 7 -12.47 -0.05 3.82
C LYS A 7 -10.94 -0.08 3.88
N VAL A 8 -10.35 -1.23 3.59
CA VAL A 8 -8.90 -1.44 3.63
C VAL A 8 -8.34 -1.54 2.21
N GLY A 9 -7.46 -0.62 1.83
CA GLY A 9 -6.72 -0.66 0.58
C GLY A 9 -5.47 -1.54 0.69
N LEU A 10 -5.43 -2.66 0.00
CA LEU A 10 -4.25 -3.53 -0.07
C LEU A 10 -3.26 -2.96 -1.09
N PHE A 11 -2.17 -2.39 -0.58
CA PHE A 11 -1.03 -1.98 -1.39
C PHE A 11 -0.01 -3.12 -1.48
N ILE A 12 0.33 -3.53 -2.70
CA ILE A 12 1.38 -4.50 -2.97
C ILE A 12 2.57 -3.77 -3.59
N PRO A 13 3.70 -3.64 -2.86
CA PRO A 13 4.92 -3.04 -3.42
C PRO A 13 5.42 -3.84 -4.62
N CYS A 14 5.99 -3.16 -5.61
CA CYS A 14 6.56 -3.80 -6.80
C CYS A 14 7.59 -4.91 -6.45
N TYR A 15 8.37 -4.72 -5.39
CA TYR A 15 9.30 -5.76 -4.92
C TYR A 15 8.59 -7.03 -4.44
N ILE A 16 7.45 -6.90 -3.75
CA ILE A 16 6.66 -8.06 -3.33
C ILE A 16 6.03 -8.72 -4.54
N ASP A 17 5.43 -7.94 -5.43
CA ASP A 17 4.80 -8.45 -6.64
C ASP A 17 5.77 -9.26 -7.52
N GLN A 18 7.00 -8.76 -7.67
CA GLN A 18 7.98 -9.37 -8.57
C GLN A 18 8.79 -10.53 -7.95
N PHE A 19 9.10 -10.46 -6.65
CA PHE A 19 10.01 -11.42 -6.02
C PHE A 19 9.34 -12.34 -4.99
N TYR A 20 8.23 -11.91 -4.37
CA TYR A 20 7.55 -12.66 -3.31
C TYR A 20 6.02 -12.57 -3.43
N PRO A 21 5.41 -12.89 -4.59
CA PRO A 21 3.98 -12.70 -4.82
C PRO A 21 3.10 -13.45 -3.80
N GLN A 22 3.58 -14.58 -3.28
CA GLN A 22 2.90 -15.34 -2.22
C GLN A 22 2.68 -14.53 -0.94
N VAL A 23 3.54 -13.54 -0.65
CA VAL A 23 3.37 -12.65 0.50
C VAL A 23 2.17 -11.72 0.28
N GLY A 24 1.96 -11.25 -0.94
CA GLY A 24 0.78 -10.45 -1.28
C GLY A 24 -0.52 -11.25 -1.13
N VAL A 25 -0.53 -12.48 -1.63
CA VAL A 25 -1.67 -13.40 -1.49
C VAL A 25 -1.94 -13.74 -0.02
N ALA A 26 -0.91 -14.12 0.73
CA ALA A 26 -1.06 -14.44 2.16
C ALA A 26 -1.55 -13.23 2.97
N SER A 27 -1.13 -12.00 2.62
CA SER A 27 -1.62 -10.78 3.24
C SER A 27 -3.12 -10.56 2.99
N LEU A 28 -3.57 -10.78 1.74
CA LEU A 28 -4.98 -10.72 1.39
C LEU A 28 -5.80 -11.75 2.17
N GLU A 29 -5.37 -13.01 2.17
CA GLU A 29 -6.04 -14.11 2.86
C GLU A 29 -6.15 -13.86 4.37
N LEU A 30 -5.09 -13.37 5.00
CA LEU A 30 -5.09 -13.04 6.42
C LEU A 30 -6.13 -11.95 6.74
N LEU A 31 -6.13 -10.86 5.98
CA LEU A 31 -7.06 -9.76 6.20
C LEU A 31 -8.52 -10.18 5.94
N GLN A 32 -8.76 -11.03 4.94
CA GLN A 32 -10.08 -11.64 4.69
C GLN A 32 -10.53 -12.56 5.83
N LYS A 33 -9.63 -13.39 6.39
CA LYS A 33 -9.92 -14.24 7.56
C LYS A 33 -10.28 -13.45 8.81
N LEU A 34 -9.74 -12.23 8.94
CA LEU A 34 -10.11 -11.30 10.01
C LEU A 34 -11.47 -10.60 9.77
N GLY A 35 -12.09 -10.83 8.61
CA GLY A 35 -13.41 -10.28 8.25
C GLY A 35 -13.38 -8.80 7.89
N LEU A 36 -12.28 -8.32 7.32
CA LEU A 36 -12.12 -6.93 6.87
C LEU A 36 -12.59 -6.76 5.41
N ASP A 37 -13.15 -5.60 5.05
CA ASP A 37 -13.46 -5.23 3.65
C ASP A 37 -12.17 -4.76 2.95
N VAL A 38 -11.44 -5.71 2.39
CA VAL A 38 -10.15 -5.47 1.73
C VAL A 38 -10.35 -5.34 0.23
N ARG A 39 -9.81 -4.27 -0.35
CA ARG A 39 -9.84 -4.03 -1.79
C ARG A 39 -8.43 -3.83 -2.31
N TYR A 40 -8.16 -4.35 -3.51
CA TYR A 40 -6.92 -4.14 -4.23
C TYR A 40 -7.18 -3.17 -5.41
N PRO A 41 -6.69 -1.92 -5.35
CA PRO A 41 -6.86 -0.96 -6.45
C PRO A 41 -6.08 -1.42 -7.68
N MET A 42 -6.78 -1.77 -8.76
CA MET A 42 -6.14 -2.26 -10.01
C MET A 42 -5.29 -1.20 -10.74
N LYS A 43 -5.45 0.08 -10.39
CA LYS A 43 -4.69 1.19 -10.96
C LYS A 43 -3.49 1.60 -10.10
N GLN A 44 -3.18 0.86 -9.03
CA GLN A 44 -1.96 1.06 -8.26
C GLN A 44 -0.73 0.72 -9.12
N THR A 45 0.36 1.45 -8.92
CA THR A 45 1.62 1.27 -9.66
C THR A 45 2.78 1.29 -8.67
N CYS A 46 3.93 1.85 -9.07
CA CYS A 46 5.01 2.19 -8.14
C CYS A 46 4.52 3.15 -7.05
N CYS A 47 5.10 3.08 -5.84
CA CYS A 47 4.92 4.05 -4.77
C CYS A 47 5.88 5.25 -4.87
N GLY A 48 6.89 5.18 -5.74
CA GLY A 48 7.89 6.24 -5.95
C GLY A 48 9.10 6.19 -5.02
N GLN A 49 9.10 5.30 -4.02
CA GLN A 49 10.15 5.18 -3.02
C GLN A 49 11.57 4.98 -3.60
N PRO A 50 11.80 4.20 -4.68
CA PRO A 50 13.14 4.10 -5.27
C PRO A 50 13.67 5.43 -5.85
N LEU A 51 12.78 6.26 -6.41
CA LEU A 51 13.15 7.59 -6.92
C LEU A 51 13.44 8.56 -5.76
N ALA A 52 12.65 8.48 -4.69
CA ALA A 52 12.87 9.25 -3.47
C ALA A 52 14.26 8.93 -2.86
N ASN A 53 14.52 7.66 -2.63
CA ASN A 53 15.73 7.16 -1.97
C ASN A 53 17.01 7.44 -2.76
N SER A 54 16.91 7.64 -4.09
CA SER A 54 18.04 8.00 -4.95
C SER A 54 18.27 9.50 -5.08
N GLY A 55 17.54 10.33 -4.32
CA GLY A 55 17.62 11.79 -4.39
C GLY A 55 16.87 12.41 -5.58
N ALA A 56 16.14 11.60 -6.35
CA ALA A 56 15.36 12.02 -7.51
C ALA A 56 13.88 12.29 -7.17
N GLU A 57 13.59 12.80 -5.96
CA GLU A 57 12.22 12.97 -5.45
C GLU A 57 11.31 13.79 -6.38
N LYS A 58 11.85 14.83 -7.04
CA LYS A 58 11.08 15.61 -8.03
C LYS A 58 10.52 14.74 -9.17
N LYS A 59 11.21 13.65 -9.54
CA LYS A 59 10.74 12.68 -10.54
C LYS A 59 9.67 11.73 -9.99
N ALA A 60 9.56 11.61 -8.67
CA ALA A 60 8.58 10.75 -8.00
C ALA A 60 7.18 11.39 -7.85
N ILE A 61 7.05 12.71 -8.03
CA ILE A 61 5.80 13.47 -7.79
C ILE A 61 4.59 12.84 -8.49
N LYS A 62 4.70 12.50 -9.78
CA LYS A 62 3.60 11.88 -10.54
C LYS A 62 3.17 10.54 -9.95
N THR A 63 4.14 9.76 -9.48
CA THR A 63 3.93 8.46 -8.85
C THR A 63 3.24 8.62 -7.50
N TYR A 64 3.63 9.62 -6.70
CA TYR A 64 2.95 9.96 -5.44
C TYR A 64 1.50 10.37 -5.67
N GLN A 65 1.25 11.21 -6.68
CA GLN A 65 -0.12 11.61 -7.04
C GLN A 65 -0.98 10.41 -7.44
N ASN A 66 -0.43 9.46 -8.19
CA ASN A 66 -1.14 8.22 -8.51
C ASN A 66 -1.39 7.38 -7.26
N PHE A 67 -0.40 7.25 -6.38
CA PHE A 67 -0.53 6.52 -5.12
C PHE A 67 -1.65 7.12 -4.27
N VAL A 68 -1.60 8.43 -3.98
CA VAL A 68 -2.63 9.12 -3.20
C VAL A 68 -4.01 8.95 -3.82
N ARG A 69 -4.14 9.11 -5.15
CA ARG A 69 -5.42 8.95 -5.85
C ARG A 69 -6.00 7.54 -5.71
N ASN A 70 -5.16 6.52 -5.77
CA ASN A 70 -5.62 5.14 -5.63
C ASN A 70 -6.00 4.78 -4.20
N PHE A 71 -5.40 5.43 -3.20
CA PHE A 71 -5.59 5.05 -1.80
C PHE A 71 -6.43 6.02 -0.97
N SER A 72 -6.81 7.19 -1.51
CA SER A 72 -7.57 8.22 -0.79
C SER A 72 -9.00 7.83 -0.43
N GLU A 73 -9.56 6.79 -1.05
CA GLU A 73 -10.92 6.32 -0.77
C GLU A 73 -11.00 5.27 0.36
N PHE A 74 -9.86 4.81 0.86
CA PHE A 74 -9.78 3.83 1.94
C PHE A 74 -9.59 4.50 3.29
N ASP A 75 -10.19 3.92 4.32
CA ASP A 75 -9.98 4.35 5.71
C ASP A 75 -8.56 3.98 6.19
N TYR A 76 -8.04 2.85 5.72
CA TYR A 76 -6.70 2.34 6.01
C TYR A 76 -6.10 1.71 4.75
N PHE A 77 -4.78 1.79 4.59
CA PHE A 77 -4.08 1.02 3.57
C PHE A 77 -2.84 0.33 4.12
N SER A 78 -2.53 -0.85 3.59
CA SER A 78 -1.43 -1.69 4.09
C SER A 78 -0.07 -1.13 3.67
N LYS A 79 0.50 -0.22 4.46
CA LYS A 79 1.93 0.10 4.41
C LYS A 79 2.67 -0.94 5.27
N ARG A 80 3.76 -1.55 4.74
CA ARG A 80 4.58 -2.48 5.55
C ARG A 80 5.11 -1.72 6.78
N ALA A 81 4.94 -2.31 7.96
CA ALA A 81 5.31 -1.74 9.25
C ALA A 81 6.84 -1.70 9.53
N HIS A 82 7.69 -1.49 8.52
CA HIS A 82 9.15 -1.46 8.72
C HIS A 82 9.76 -0.05 8.82
N GLU A 83 8.93 1.00 8.74
CA GLU A 83 9.29 2.38 9.07
C GLU A 83 8.18 3.00 9.94
N TYR A 84 8.11 2.51 11.19
CA TYR A 84 7.55 3.28 12.30
C TYR A 84 8.63 4.23 12.81
N ARG A 85 8.82 5.32 12.07
CA ARG A 85 9.43 6.56 12.55
C ARG A 85 8.94 7.71 11.67
N ILE A 86 7.63 7.95 11.74
CA ILE A 86 7.15 9.32 11.56
C ILE A 86 7.45 9.98 12.90
N SER A 87 8.57 10.70 12.94
CA SER A 87 8.80 11.73 13.94
C SER A 87 7.64 12.72 13.85
N GLU A 88 6.99 12.93 15.00
CA GLU A 88 6.08 14.05 15.37
C GLU A 88 5.13 14.58 14.30
#